data_AF-M4FGV9-F1
#
_entry.id   AF-M4FGV9-F1
#
_cell.length_a   1.000
_cell.length_b   1.000
_cell.length_c   1.000
_cell.angle_alpha   90.00
_cell.angle_beta   90.00
_cell.angle_gamma   90.00
#
_symmetry.space_group_name_H-M   'P 1'
#
loop_
_entity.id
_entity.type
_entity.pdbx_description
1 polymer ?
#
loop_
_entity_poly.entity_id
_entity_poly.type
_entity_poly.pdbx_seq_one_letter_code
_entity_poly.pdbx_strand_id
1 'polypeptide(L)'
;MERWSSVLKIPLIATSSNYYRVAASLCLSEVPSANAIFFHGDRVRDTGNPVIERLYDLQKVAEVIVSKFGNSVNAWVVEASVFNGPFAVYKDFVPLVNRYGEPTASYSPIGFPASSSIVSLLSSFLQEAESRVLKEGKDVYWRSSLADSPRTILLGFSKGGVVMNQILSEMSSLETNSADEHEEIGMVPASKESFLKSISEVHYIDVGLNSSGAYITDQNVVQRISQRLTGGGSSVSVFVHGTPRQWRDEQRGWIVKEKDELVRLLKSEGENSGGKLQVHERFYFADRVPDLQMHFEIIDVMDVSSA
;
A
#
# COMPACT_ATOMS: atom_id res chain seq x y z
N MET A 1 11.27 21.44 3.80
CA MET A 1 12.10 20.41 3.14
C MET A 1 11.87 20.53 1.65
N GLU A 2 12.93 20.61 0.85
CA GLU A 2 12.78 20.66 -0.61
C GLU A 2 12.34 19.28 -1.13
N ARG A 3 11.35 19.28 -2.02
CA ARG A 3 10.75 18.06 -2.56
C ARG A 3 10.74 18.10 -4.08
N TRP A 4 10.92 16.95 -4.69
CA TRP A 4 10.65 16.74 -6.10
C TRP A 4 9.35 15.96 -6.25
N SER A 5 8.51 16.36 -7.20
CA SER A 5 7.22 15.70 -7.41
C SER A 5 6.93 15.56 -8.89
N SER A 6 6.53 14.35 -9.29
CA SER A 6 6.32 14.02 -10.70
C SER A 6 5.45 12.78 -10.85
N VAL A 7 4.83 12.63 -12.02
CA VAL A 7 4.17 11.41 -12.46
C VAL A 7 4.99 10.79 -13.58
N LEU A 8 5.52 9.59 -13.34
CA LEU A 8 6.32 8.86 -14.31
C LEU A 8 5.57 7.62 -14.81
N LYS A 9 5.89 7.22 -16.05
CA LYS A 9 5.51 5.92 -16.61
C LYS A 9 6.70 5.00 -16.51
N ILE A 10 6.63 4.01 -15.64
CA ILE A 10 7.75 3.13 -15.31
C ILE A 10 7.43 1.69 -15.74
N PRO A 11 8.30 1.03 -16.50
CA PRO A 11 8.17 -0.40 -16.75
C PRO A 11 8.50 -1.17 -15.47
N LEU A 12 7.73 -2.22 -15.14
CA LEU A 12 8.00 -3.02 -13.94
C LEU A 12 9.32 -3.82 -14.05
N ILE A 13 9.60 -4.30 -15.25
CA ILE A 13 10.84 -4.97 -15.65
C ILE A 13 11.23 -4.37 -17.00
N ALA A 14 12.52 -4.18 -17.27
CA ALA A 14 13.01 -3.53 -18.50
C ALA A 14 12.45 -4.11 -19.81
N THR A 15 12.00 -5.37 -19.81
CA THR A 15 11.43 -6.09 -20.96
C THR A 15 9.89 -6.11 -20.99
N SER A 16 9.23 -5.52 -19.98
CA SER A 16 7.77 -5.53 -19.87
C SER A 16 7.12 -4.58 -20.88
N SER A 17 6.03 -5.02 -21.49
CA SER A 17 5.16 -4.15 -22.30
C SER A 17 4.19 -3.31 -21.45
N ASN A 18 4.01 -3.65 -20.16
CA ASN A 18 3.12 -2.94 -19.26
C ASN A 18 3.89 -1.86 -18.50
N TYR A 19 3.33 -0.64 -18.50
CA TYR A 19 3.87 0.51 -17.79
C TYR A 19 2.94 0.91 -16.66
N TYR A 20 3.53 1.14 -15.49
CA TYR A 20 2.84 1.69 -14.34
C TYR A 20 2.93 3.20 -14.38
N ARG A 21 1.80 3.87 -14.09
CA ARG A 21 1.81 5.29 -13.77
C ARG A 21 2.02 5.42 -12.27
N VAL A 22 3.11 6.05 -11.89
CA VAL A 22 3.47 6.29 -10.49
C VAL A 22 3.61 7.79 -10.30
N ALA A 23 2.83 8.36 -9.38
CA ALA A 23 3.13 9.69 -8.87
C ALA A 23 4.03 9.55 -7.64
N ALA A 24 5.06 10.38 -7.53
CA ALA A 24 5.87 10.44 -6.33
C ALA A 24 6.04 11.87 -5.85
N SER A 25 6.18 12.01 -4.54
CA SER A 25 6.70 13.20 -3.89
C SER A 25 7.87 12.77 -3.02
N LEU A 26 9.09 13.17 -3.39
CA LEU A 26 10.35 12.69 -2.84
C LEU A 26 11.12 13.81 -2.13
N CYS A 27 11.68 13.51 -0.96
CA CYS A 27 12.64 14.36 -0.27
C CYS A 27 13.94 14.45 -1.10
N LEU A 28 14.48 15.65 -1.30
CA LEU A 28 15.72 15.84 -2.08
C LEU A 28 17.00 15.89 -1.24
N SER A 29 16.89 16.41 -0.02
CA SER A 29 18.02 16.80 0.82
C SER A 29 18.36 15.81 1.93
N GLU A 30 17.47 14.86 2.22
CA GLU A 30 17.59 13.96 3.37
C GLU A 30 16.94 12.59 3.05
N VAL A 31 17.42 11.55 3.73
CA VAL A 31 16.78 10.23 3.75
C VAL A 31 15.41 10.38 4.41
N PRO A 32 14.32 9.88 3.79
CA PRO A 32 12.98 10.03 4.34
C PRO A 32 12.83 9.24 5.65
N SER A 33 11.97 9.71 6.55
CA SER A 33 11.63 8.93 7.75
C SER A 33 10.78 7.70 7.43
N ALA A 34 10.04 7.73 6.31
CA ALA A 34 9.23 6.63 5.82
C ALA A 34 8.94 6.73 4.32
N ASN A 35 8.57 5.61 3.70
CA ASN A 35 7.93 5.56 2.38
C ASN A 35 6.46 5.15 2.54
N ALA A 36 5.54 6.05 2.19
CA ALA A 36 4.12 5.77 2.10
C ALA A 36 3.75 5.39 0.66
N ILE A 37 3.35 4.14 0.45
CA ILE A 37 3.06 3.57 -0.87
C ILE A 37 1.57 3.26 -0.96
N PHE A 38 0.89 4.04 -1.80
CA PHE A 38 -0.54 4.00 -2.02
C PHE A 38 -0.86 3.29 -3.34
N PHE A 39 -1.61 2.20 -3.28
CA PHE A 39 -2.18 1.50 -4.43
C PHE A 39 -3.59 2.02 -4.69
N HIS A 40 -3.78 2.58 -5.88
CA HIS A 40 -5.06 3.18 -6.27
C HIS A 40 -6.13 2.11 -6.57
N GLY A 41 -7.37 2.56 -6.69
CA GLY A 41 -8.54 1.73 -6.92
C GLY A 41 -8.93 1.56 -8.37
N ASP A 42 -10.19 1.18 -8.55
CA ASP A 42 -10.84 1.18 -9.85
C ASP A 42 -10.89 2.60 -10.45
N ARG A 43 -10.84 2.66 -11.77
CA ARG A 43 -10.89 3.90 -12.53
C ARG A 43 -12.30 4.47 -12.53
N VAL A 44 -12.38 5.73 -12.11
CA VAL A 44 -13.58 6.55 -12.16
C VAL A 44 -13.21 7.86 -12.84
N ARG A 45 -13.86 8.17 -13.96
CA ARG A 45 -13.59 9.37 -14.79
C ARG A 45 -14.88 10.07 -15.18
N ASP A 46 -14.74 11.35 -15.53
CA ASP A 46 -15.80 12.18 -16.12
C ASP A 46 -17.09 12.16 -15.29
N THR A 47 -16.94 12.15 -13.96
CA THR A 47 -18.08 12.12 -13.04
C THR A 47 -18.76 13.48 -12.89
N GLY A 48 -18.05 14.57 -13.22
CA GLY A 48 -18.48 15.94 -12.89
C GLY A 48 -18.45 16.24 -11.40
N ASN A 49 -17.98 15.30 -10.56
CA ASN A 49 -17.82 15.49 -9.14
C ASN A 49 -16.37 15.94 -8.83
N PRO A 50 -16.16 17.19 -8.37
CA PRO A 50 -14.82 17.73 -8.18
C PRO A 50 -14.02 17.02 -7.08
N VAL A 51 -14.69 16.41 -6.10
CA VAL A 51 -14.03 15.63 -5.04
C VAL A 51 -13.45 14.34 -5.61
N ILE A 52 -14.23 13.62 -6.41
CA ILE A 52 -13.78 12.38 -7.06
C ILE A 52 -12.65 12.68 -8.05
N GLU A 53 -12.81 13.71 -8.88
CA GLU A 53 -11.80 14.07 -9.88
C GLU A 53 -10.47 14.46 -9.24
N ARG A 54 -10.50 15.21 -8.13
CA ARG A 54 -9.29 15.55 -7.36
C ARG A 54 -8.65 14.31 -6.72
N LEU A 55 -9.44 13.40 -6.15
CA LEU A 55 -8.95 12.22 -5.43
C LEU A 55 -8.64 11.02 -6.33
N TYR A 56 -8.97 11.11 -7.61
CA TYR A 56 -8.49 10.21 -8.65
C TYR A 56 -7.15 10.68 -9.25
N ASP A 57 -6.81 11.97 -9.14
CA ASP A 57 -5.52 12.49 -9.60
C ASP A 57 -4.37 11.99 -8.70
N LEU A 58 -3.43 11.27 -9.31
CA LEU A 58 -2.33 10.62 -8.59
C LEU A 58 -1.42 11.60 -7.85
N GLN A 59 -1.17 12.79 -8.43
CA GLN A 59 -0.32 13.80 -7.81
C GLN A 59 -1.04 14.43 -6.61
N LYS A 60 -2.33 14.69 -6.72
CA LYS A 60 -3.15 15.15 -5.60
C LYS A 60 -3.25 14.15 -4.47
N VAL A 61 -3.38 12.86 -4.79
CA VAL A 61 -3.28 11.81 -3.75
C VAL A 61 -1.91 11.85 -3.08
N ALA A 62 -0.80 12.00 -3.83
CA ALA A 62 0.54 12.09 -3.23
C ALA A 62 0.66 13.30 -2.27
N GLU A 63 0.12 14.46 -2.64
CA GLU A 63 0.04 15.65 -1.78
C GLU A 63 -0.75 15.37 -0.48
N VAL A 64 -1.90 14.69 -0.60
CA VAL A 64 -2.71 14.30 0.56
C VAL A 64 -1.93 13.37 1.49
N ILE A 65 -1.25 12.35 0.94
CA ILE A 65 -0.42 11.43 1.73
C ILE A 65 0.70 12.17 2.48
N VAL A 66 1.43 13.09 1.82
CA VAL A 66 2.45 13.91 2.51
C VAL A 66 1.83 14.76 3.62
N SER A 67 0.65 15.34 3.38
CA SER A 67 -0.04 16.14 4.41
C SER A 67 -0.45 15.32 5.64
N LYS A 68 -0.76 14.04 5.46
CA LYS A 68 -1.19 13.11 6.52
C LYS A 68 -0.01 12.59 7.35
N PHE A 69 1.05 12.15 6.68
CA PHE A 69 2.18 11.47 7.33
C PHE A 69 3.38 12.40 7.64
N GLY A 70 3.36 13.62 7.11
CA GLY A 70 4.34 14.66 7.39
C GLY A 70 5.41 14.83 6.31
N ASN A 71 6.10 15.97 6.39
CA ASN A 71 7.02 16.44 5.35
C ASN A 71 8.31 15.62 5.19
N SER A 72 8.64 14.75 6.15
CA SER A 72 9.79 13.84 6.09
C SER A 72 9.47 12.51 5.42
N VAL A 73 8.21 12.27 5.04
CA VAL A 73 7.77 11.03 4.40
C VAL A 73 7.78 11.18 2.88
N ASN A 74 8.26 10.17 2.17
CA ASN A 74 8.08 10.07 0.73
C ASN A 74 6.70 9.47 0.43
N ALA A 75 6.01 10.02 -0.56
CA ALA A 75 4.72 9.49 -1.01
C ALA A 75 4.88 8.90 -2.41
N TRP A 76 4.30 7.72 -2.60
CA TRP A 76 4.27 6.98 -3.86
C TRP A 76 2.83 6.56 -4.14
N VAL A 77 2.27 6.93 -5.29
CA VAL A 77 0.90 6.59 -5.68
C VAL A 77 0.95 5.79 -6.97
N VAL A 78 0.64 4.49 -6.86
CA VAL A 78 0.71 3.50 -7.93
C VAL A 78 -0.69 3.29 -8.50
N GLU A 79 -0.86 3.60 -9.79
CA GLU A 79 -2.03 3.21 -10.56
C GLU A 79 -1.79 1.84 -11.22
N ALA A 80 -2.79 0.97 -11.26
CA ALA A 80 -2.72 -0.28 -12.00
C ALA A 80 -2.27 -0.07 -13.46
N SER A 81 -1.40 -0.94 -13.96
CA SER A 81 -0.93 -0.87 -15.36
C SER A 81 -1.99 -1.34 -16.36
N VAL A 82 -2.95 -2.16 -15.90
CA VAL A 82 -4.00 -2.76 -16.72
C VAL A 82 -5.36 -2.49 -16.09
N PHE A 83 -6.32 -2.16 -16.94
CA PHE A 83 -7.73 -2.02 -16.59
C PHE A 83 -8.60 -2.84 -17.55
N ASN A 84 -9.68 -3.42 -17.03
CA ASN A 84 -10.75 -3.98 -17.85
C ASN A 84 -12.02 -3.16 -17.60
N GLY A 85 -12.32 -2.24 -18.51
CA GLY A 85 -13.30 -1.19 -18.24
C GLY A 85 -12.82 -0.31 -17.06
N PRO A 86 -13.63 -0.12 -16.00
CA PRO A 86 -13.20 0.62 -14.82
C PRO A 86 -12.32 -0.22 -13.87
N PHE A 87 -12.31 -1.54 -14.00
CA PHE A 87 -11.72 -2.42 -12.99
C PHE A 87 -10.20 -2.47 -13.09
N ALA A 88 -9.52 -2.10 -12.01
CA ALA A 88 -8.07 -2.19 -11.89
C ALA A 88 -7.61 -3.65 -11.77
N VAL A 89 -6.49 -3.99 -12.41
CA VAL A 89 -5.96 -5.35 -12.40
C VAL A 89 -4.48 -5.34 -11.98
N TYR A 90 -4.22 -5.67 -10.73
CA TYR A 90 -2.88 -5.72 -10.13
C TYR A 90 -2.17 -7.07 -10.34
N LYS A 91 -2.27 -7.67 -11.54
CA LYS A 91 -1.80 -9.04 -11.82
C LYS A 91 -0.30 -9.26 -11.56
N ASP A 92 0.52 -8.22 -11.70
CA ASP A 92 1.96 -8.35 -11.50
C ASP A 92 2.31 -8.42 -10.00
N PHE A 93 1.43 -7.89 -9.14
CA PHE A 93 1.55 -8.00 -7.68
C PHE A 93 0.77 -9.19 -7.14
N VAL A 94 -0.41 -9.46 -7.69
CA VAL A 94 -1.34 -10.52 -7.29
C VAL A 94 -1.59 -11.44 -8.50
N PRO A 95 -0.80 -12.51 -8.69
CA PRO A 95 -0.82 -13.29 -9.92
C PRO A 95 -2.14 -14.02 -10.19
N LEU A 96 -2.84 -14.44 -9.13
CA LEU A 96 -4.06 -15.26 -9.21
C LEU A 96 -5.31 -14.39 -9.14
N VAL A 97 -5.52 -13.59 -10.19
CA VAL A 97 -6.72 -12.75 -10.36
C VAL A 97 -7.44 -13.05 -11.68
N ASN A 98 -8.74 -12.80 -11.72
CA ASN A 98 -9.52 -12.87 -12.95
C ASN A 98 -9.34 -11.59 -13.79
N ARG A 99 -10.03 -11.52 -14.92
CA ARG A 99 -9.98 -10.35 -15.83
C ARG A 99 -10.48 -9.03 -15.24
N TYR A 100 -11.06 -9.03 -14.05
CA TYR A 100 -11.57 -7.86 -13.32
C TYR A 100 -10.74 -7.56 -12.06
N GLY A 101 -9.58 -8.21 -11.91
CA GLY A 101 -8.69 -8.02 -10.77
C GLY A 101 -9.20 -8.65 -9.47
N GLU A 102 -10.24 -9.50 -9.52
CA GLU A 102 -10.73 -10.22 -8.34
C GLU A 102 -9.88 -11.48 -8.12
N PRO A 103 -9.54 -11.84 -6.87
CA PRO A 103 -8.79 -13.06 -6.58
C PRO A 103 -9.57 -14.31 -7.01
N THR A 104 -8.90 -15.26 -7.66
CA THR A 104 -9.50 -16.54 -8.09
C THR A 104 -9.19 -17.69 -7.16
N ALA A 105 -8.24 -17.49 -6.25
CA ALA A 105 -7.82 -18.43 -5.22
C ALA A 105 -7.28 -17.64 -4.01
N SER A 106 -6.89 -18.35 -2.96
CA SER A 106 -6.21 -17.74 -1.82
C SER A 106 -4.92 -17.03 -2.26
N TYR A 107 -4.62 -15.90 -1.61
CA TYR A 107 -3.38 -15.15 -1.79
C TYR A 107 -2.17 -16.03 -1.51
N SER A 108 -1.25 -16.13 -2.47
CA SER A 108 -0.13 -17.07 -2.42
C SER A 108 1.18 -16.33 -2.18
N PRO A 109 1.91 -16.60 -1.09
CA PRO A 109 3.20 -15.97 -0.82
C PRO A 109 4.35 -16.49 -1.70
N ILE A 110 4.12 -17.57 -2.45
CA ILE A 110 5.17 -18.26 -3.22
C ILE A 110 5.77 -17.30 -4.26
N GLY A 111 7.08 -17.12 -4.19
CA GLY A 111 7.82 -16.25 -5.11
C GLY A 111 7.75 -14.76 -4.80
N PHE A 112 7.07 -14.36 -3.72
CA PHE A 112 7.02 -12.97 -3.24
C PHE A 112 6.66 -11.93 -4.33
N PRO A 113 5.56 -12.15 -5.09
CA PRO A 113 5.26 -11.35 -6.28
C PRO A 113 5.01 -9.87 -5.98
N ALA A 114 4.33 -9.53 -4.88
CA ALA A 114 4.03 -8.14 -4.56
C ALA A 114 5.28 -7.40 -4.08
N SER A 115 5.99 -7.91 -3.08
CA SER A 115 7.19 -7.24 -2.56
C SER A 115 8.30 -7.10 -3.61
N SER A 116 8.55 -8.13 -4.41
CA SER A 116 9.55 -8.08 -5.51
C SER A 116 9.17 -7.04 -6.57
N SER A 117 7.89 -7.00 -6.95
CA SER A 117 7.38 -6.02 -7.92
C SER A 117 7.45 -4.60 -7.39
N ILE A 118 7.14 -4.37 -6.11
CA ILE A 118 7.25 -3.04 -5.50
C ILE A 118 8.68 -2.55 -5.50
N VAL A 119 9.62 -3.36 -5.01
CA VAL A 119 11.05 -2.99 -4.98
C VAL A 119 11.56 -2.67 -6.38
N SER A 120 11.20 -3.50 -7.37
CA SER A 120 11.59 -3.27 -8.77
C SER A 120 10.98 -1.99 -9.35
N LEU A 121 9.69 -1.72 -9.06
CA LEU A 121 8.99 -0.53 -9.52
C LEU A 121 9.57 0.75 -8.92
N LEU A 122 9.80 0.77 -7.60
CA LEU A 122 10.36 1.91 -6.89
C LEU A 122 11.80 2.19 -7.31
N SER A 123 12.62 1.15 -7.46
CA SER A 123 14.01 1.28 -7.93
C SER A 123 14.08 1.85 -9.35
N SER A 124 13.24 1.33 -10.24
CA SER A 124 13.16 1.83 -11.62
C SER A 124 12.65 3.28 -11.69
N PHE A 125 11.71 3.65 -10.82
CA PHE A 125 11.26 5.02 -10.69
C PHE A 125 12.39 5.93 -10.22
N LEU A 126 13.12 5.55 -9.16
CA LEU A 126 14.21 6.36 -8.63
C LEU A 126 15.28 6.59 -9.68
N GLN A 127 15.70 5.55 -10.41
CA GLN A 127 16.69 5.68 -11.49
C GLN A 127 16.28 6.74 -12.54
N GLU A 128 15.02 6.72 -12.97
CA GLU A 128 14.48 7.71 -13.92
C GLU A 128 14.37 9.10 -13.27
N ALA A 129 13.99 9.17 -11.98
CA ALA A 129 13.91 10.41 -11.23
C ALA A 129 15.30 11.06 -11.06
N GLU A 130 16.36 10.30 -10.77
CA GLU A 130 17.71 10.88 -10.56
C GLU A 130 18.18 11.52 -11.86
N SER A 131 17.96 10.83 -13.01
CA SER A 131 18.27 11.38 -14.33
C SER A 131 17.57 12.72 -14.60
N ARG A 132 16.33 12.88 -14.14
CA ARG A 132 15.55 14.12 -14.34
C ARG A 132 15.98 15.23 -13.39
N VAL A 133 16.17 14.93 -12.11
CA VAL A 133 16.58 15.92 -11.10
C VAL A 133 17.98 16.45 -11.40
N LEU A 134 18.91 15.59 -11.81
CA LEU A 134 20.24 16.02 -12.26
C LEU A 134 20.18 16.94 -13.48
N LYS A 135 19.27 16.70 -14.43
CA LYS A 135 19.05 17.60 -15.58
C LYS A 135 18.45 18.95 -15.18
N GLU A 136 17.71 19.01 -14.07
CA GLU A 136 17.19 20.25 -13.49
C GLU A 136 18.26 21.05 -12.72
N GLY A 137 19.49 20.52 -12.61
CA GLY A 137 20.60 21.18 -11.92
C GLY A 137 20.46 21.18 -10.40
N LYS A 138 19.66 20.27 -9.84
CA LYS A 138 19.49 20.10 -8.39
C LYS A 138 20.41 19.01 -7.87
N ASP A 139 21.07 19.27 -6.75
CA ASP A 139 21.83 18.25 -6.03
C ASP A 139 20.89 17.28 -5.32
N VAL A 140 21.32 16.03 -5.25
CA VAL A 140 20.50 14.91 -4.80
C VAL A 140 21.25 14.08 -3.78
N TYR A 141 20.71 13.96 -2.57
CA TYR A 141 21.27 13.13 -1.50
C TYR A 141 20.34 11.95 -1.19
N TRP A 142 20.28 11.00 -2.12
CA TRP A 142 19.41 9.82 -2.05
C TRP A 142 20.11 8.54 -1.58
N ARG A 143 21.40 8.63 -1.27
CA ARG A 143 22.24 7.55 -0.74
C ARG A 143 22.93 8.06 0.52
N SER A 144 22.81 7.32 1.62
CA SER A 144 23.50 7.63 2.88
C SER A 144 23.92 6.33 3.54
N SER A 145 25.21 6.22 3.89
CA SER A 145 25.75 5.07 4.61
C SER A 145 25.54 5.12 6.12
N LEU A 146 24.89 6.18 6.65
CA LEU A 146 24.85 6.47 8.10
C LEU A 146 23.44 6.63 8.69
N ALA A 147 22.37 6.53 7.89
CA ALA A 147 20.99 6.70 8.35
C ALA A 147 20.31 5.35 8.59
N ASP A 148 19.30 5.30 9.47
CA ASP A 148 18.41 4.13 9.56
C ASP A 148 17.58 3.99 8.27
N SER A 149 17.33 2.76 7.84
CA SER A 149 16.47 2.49 6.68
C SER A 149 15.06 3.05 6.91
N PRO A 150 14.48 3.78 5.93
CA PRO A 150 13.13 4.32 6.06
C PRO A 150 12.11 3.20 6.32
N ARG A 151 11.20 3.42 7.26
CA ARG A 151 10.07 2.49 7.46
C ARG A 151 9.11 2.55 6.27
N THR A 152 8.34 1.49 6.06
CA THR A 152 7.34 1.40 4.98
C THR A 152 5.93 1.47 5.56
N ILE A 153 5.10 2.28 4.91
CA ILE A 153 3.67 2.44 5.16
C ILE A 153 2.94 2.06 3.88
N LEU A 154 2.06 1.07 3.93
CA LEU A 154 1.32 0.59 2.77
C LEU A 154 -0.13 1.02 2.85
N LEU A 155 -0.69 1.50 1.75
CA LEU A 155 -2.08 1.92 1.67
C LEU A 155 -2.74 1.29 0.43
N GLY A 156 -3.81 0.53 0.63
CA GLY A 156 -4.58 -0.09 -0.44
C GLY A 156 -5.98 0.52 -0.51
N PHE A 157 -6.23 1.35 -1.52
CA PHE A 157 -7.54 1.97 -1.73
C PHE A 157 -8.41 1.15 -2.67
N SER A 158 -9.65 0.86 -2.28
CA SER A 158 -10.61 0.15 -3.14
C SER A 158 -10.02 -1.18 -3.63
N LYS A 159 -9.86 -1.37 -4.94
CA LYS A 159 -9.18 -2.53 -5.54
C LYS A 159 -7.72 -2.71 -5.08
N GLY A 160 -7.02 -1.63 -4.71
CA GLY A 160 -5.66 -1.69 -4.16
C GLY A 160 -5.54 -2.53 -2.87
N GLY A 161 -6.64 -2.80 -2.18
CA GLY A 161 -6.69 -3.71 -1.02
C GLY A 161 -6.20 -5.13 -1.31
N VAL A 162 -6.34 -5.62 -2.56
CA VAL A 162 -5.85 -6.96 -2.92
C VAL A 162 -4.32 -7.06 -2.82
N VAL A 163 -3.61 -5.96 -3.06
CA VAL A 163 -2.15 -5.89 -2.90
C VAL A 163 -1.79 -5.99 -1.42
N MET A 164 -2.58 -5.39 -0.52
CA MET A 164 -2.36 -5.50 0.93
C MET A 164 -2.51 -6.95 1.40
N ASN A 165 -3.55 -7.65 0.93
CA ASN A 165 -3.73 -9.06 1.24
C ASN A 165 -2.55 -9.91 0.75
N GLN A 166 -2.09 -9.66 -0.47
CA GLN A 166 -0.94 -10.37 -1.01
C GLN A 166 0.35 -10.11 -0.20
N ILE A 167 0.58 -8.86 0.22
CA ILE A 167 1.72 -8.49 1.06
C ILE A 167 1.65 -9.17 2.44
N LEU A 168 0.50 -9.16 3.11
CA LEU A 168 0.34 -9.83 4.40
C LEU A 168 0.59 -11.34 4.27
N SER A 169 0.11 -11.98 3.19
CA SER A 169 0.46 -13.37 2.89
C SER A 169 1.98 -13.55 2.75
N GLU A 170 2.66 -12.69 2.01
CA GLU A 170 4.13 -12.72 1.86
C GLU A 170 4.87 -12.50 3.19
N MET A 171 4.42 -11.56 4.02
CA MET A 171 4.97 -11.32 5.36
C MET A 171 4.90 -12.56 6.25
N SER A 172 3.84 -13.37 6.11
CA SER A 172 3.63 -14.62 6.86
C SER A 172 4.58 -15.75 6.46
N SER A 173 5.26 -15.61 5.32
CA SER A 173 6.19 -16.61 4.77
C SER A 173 7.64 -16.14 4.76
N LEU A 174 7.94 -14.95 5.29
CA LEU A 174 9.31 -14.49 5.43
C LEU A 174 10.01 -15.26 6.55
N GLU A 175 11.16 -15.85 6.25
CA GLU A 175 11.97 -16.58 7.23
C GLU A 175 12.60 -15.63 8.26
N THR A 176 12.50 -16.00 9.55
CA THR A 176 13.00 -15.23 10.69
C THR A 176 14.53 -15.07 10.71
N ASN A 177 15.26 -15.97 10.04
CA ASN A 177 16.72 -16.05 10.05
C ASN A 177 17.38 -15.56 8.76
N SER A 178 16.66 -14.83 7.91
CA SER A 178 17.29 -14.14 6.78
C SER A 178 18.30 -13.15 7.34
N ALA A 179 19.59 -13.49 7.27
CA ALA A 179 20.67 -12.63 7.74
C ALA A 179 20.48 -11.25 7.10
N ASP A 180 20.57 -10.20 7.92
CA ASP A 180 20.66 -8.85 7.39
C ASP A 180 22.03 -8.76 6.71
N GLU A 181 22.06 -9.09 5.43
CA GLU A 181 23.18 -8.70 4.58
C GLU A 181 23.33 -7.18 4.72
N HIS A 182 24.58 -6.70 4.74
CA HIS A 182 24.88 -5.27 4.77
C HIS A 182 24.35 -4.62 3.48
N GLU A 183 23.05 -4.33 3.45
CA GLU A 183 22.39 -3.66 2.34
C GLU A 183 22.74 -2.17 2.37
N GLU A 184 23.01 -1.62 1.18
CA GLU A 184 23.21 -0.19 1.02
C GLU A 184 21.90 0.53 1.41
N ILE A 185 21.98 1.42 2.40
CA ILE A 185 20.82 2.18 2.86
C ILE A 185 20.51 3.27 1.83
N GLY A 186 19.33 3.15 1.23
CA GLY A 186 18.83 4.07 0.21
C GLY A 186 17.45 4.62 0.54
N MET A 187 16.90 5.44 -0.37
CA MET A 187 15.56 5.99 -0.22
C MET A 187 14.47 4.92 -0.14
N VAL A 188 14.67 3.76 -0.75
CA VAL A 188 13.74 2.63 -0.78
C VAL A 188 14.48 1.33 -0.48
N PRO A 189 13.79 0.30 0.04
CA PRO A 189 14.42 -0.99 0.30
C PRO A 189 15.02 -1.62 -0.96
N ALA A 190 16.19 -2.23 -0.84
CA ALA A 190 16.94 -2.81 -1.96
C ALA A 190 16.50 -4.24 -2.31
N SER A 191 15.87 -4.95 -1.37
CA SER A 191 15.38 -6.31 -1.54
C SER A 191 13.94 -6.46 -1.06
N LYS A 192 13.29 -7.54 -1.49
CA LYS A 192 11.95 -7.92 -1.01
C LYS A 192 11.99 -8.25 0.49
N GLU A 193 13.07 -8.84 0.98
CA GLU A 193 13.29 -9.13 2.40
C GLU A 193 13.36 -7.85 3.23
N SER A 194 14.21 -6.89 2.84
CA SER A 194 14.31 -5.61 3.55
C SER A 194 13.03 -4.78 3.43
N PHE A 195 12.35 -4.85 2.28
CA PHE A 195 11.03 -4.26 2.11
C PHE A 195 10.03 -4.83 3.12
N LEU A 196 9.86 -6.16 3.19
CA LEU A 196 8.92 -6.82 4.10
C LEU A 196 9.29 -6.65 5.58
N LYS A 197 10.57 -6.43 5.91
CA LYS A 197 11.05 -6.10 7.27
C LYS A 197 10.79 -4.63 7.64
N SER A 198 10.79 -3.73 6.66
CA SER A 198 10.56 -2.29 6.87
C SER A 198 9.08 -1.92 7.09
N ILE A 199 8.14 -2.79 6.75
CA ILE A 199 6.69 -2.50 6.89
C ILE A 199 6.36 -2.28 8.36
N SER A 200 5.80 -1.11 8.65
CA SER A 200 5.37 -0.67 9.98
C SER A 200 3.86 -0.43 10.06
N GLU A 201 3.24 -0.08 8.94
CA GLU A 201 1.82 0.28 8.88
C GLU A 201 1.19 -0.26 7.59
N VAL A 202 -0.03 -0.80 7.68
CA VAL A 202 -0.83 -1.28 6.54
C VAL A 202 -2.24 -0.71 6.66
N HIS A 203 -2.66 0.09 5.68
CA HIS A 203 -3.96 0.75 5.65
C HIS A 203 -4.83 0.15 4.55
N TYR A 204 -5.93 -0.49 4.94
CA TYR A 204 -7.04 -0.81 4.06
C TYR A 204 -7.96 0.41 3.98
N ILE A 205 -8.13 1.00 2.79
CA ILE A 205 -8.93 2.21 2.58
C ILE A 205 -10.13 1.89 1.71
N ASP A 206 -11.31 1.81 2.33
CA ASP A 206 -12.61 1.57 1.68
C ASP A 206 -12.56 0.47 0.62
N VAL A 207 -11.93 -0.66 1.00
CA VAL A 207 -11.69 -1.79 0.12
C VAL A 207 -13.01 -2.43 -0.28
N GLY A 208 -13.14 -2.69 -1.58
CA GLY A 208 -14.35 -3.25 -2.16
C GLY A 208 -14.05 -4.11 -3.37
N LEU A 209 -14.58 -5.32 -3.36
CA LEU A 209 -14.50 -6.30 -4.46
C LEU A 209 -15.91 -6.73 -4.86
N ASN A 210 -16.04 -7.32 -6.05
CA ASN A 210 -17.30 -7.93 -6.51
C ASN A 210 -17.39 -9.43 -6.19
N SER A 211 -16.41 -9.97 -5.47
CA SER A 211 -16.38 -11.33 -4.93
C SER A 211 -15.70 -11.36 -3.57
N SER A 212 -15.71 -12.52 -2.91
CA SER A 212 -14.88 -12.80 -1.73
C SER A 212 -13.39 -12.56 -1.96
N GLY A 213 -12.67 -12.35 -0.85
CA GLY A 213 -11.24 -12.07 -0.82
C GLY A 213 -10.89 -10.59 -0.67
N ALA A 214 -11.83 -9.76 -0.21
CA ALA A 214 -11.58 -8.34 0.07
C ALA A 214 -10.60 -8.18 1.24
N TYR A 215 -10.65 -9.08 2.23
CA TYR A 215 -9.75 -9.12 3.37
C TYR A 215 -9.26 -10.54 3.66
N ILE A 216 -8.09 -10.68 4.28
CA ILE A 216 -7.57 -11.99 4.71
C ILE A 216 -8.42 -12.53 5.86
N THR A 217 -8.89 -13.77 5.70
CA THR A 217 -9.58 -14.53 6.74
C THR A 217 -8.83 -15.81 7.13
N ASP A 218 -7.62 -16.02 6.62
CA ASP A 218 -6.79 -17.18 6.97
C ASP A 218 -6.04 -16.92 8.28
N GLN A 219 -6.46 -17.62 9.34
CA GLN A 219 -5.84 -17.54 10.66
C GLN A 219 -4.34 -17.85 10.63
N ASN A 220 -3.89 -18.78 9.78
CA ASN A 220 -2.48 -19.17 9.73
C ASN A 220 -1.59 -18.01 9.25
N VAL A 221 -2.10 -17.17 8.34
CA VAL A 221 -1.37 -16.01 7.84
C VAL A 221 -1.12 -15.03 9.00
N VAL A 222 -2.18 -14.68 9.74
CA VAL A 222 -2.09 -13.72 10.85
C VAL A 222 -1.25 -14.27 12.00
N GLN A 223 -1.39 -15.55 12.33
CA GLN A 223 -0.62 -16.21 13.39
C GLN A 223 0.88 -16.22 13.05
N ARG A 224 1.27 -16.53 11.82
CA ARG A 224 2.68 -16.52 11.40
C ARG A 224 3.28 -15.11 11.42
N ILE A 225 2.51 -14.10 11.03
CA ILE A 225 2.94 -12.69 11.16
C ILE A 225 3.23 -12.41 12.65
N SER A 226 2.29 -12.71 13.54
CA SER A 226 2.45 -12.52 14.99
C SER A 226 3.69 -13.22 15.55
N GLN A 227 3.89 -14.49 15.22
CA GLN A 227 5.07 -15.26 15.62
C GLN A 227 6.37 -14.58 15.17
N ARG A 228 6.43 -14.12 13.91
CA ARG A 228 7.59 -13.37 13.41
C ARG A 228 7.84 -12.08 14.19
N LEU A 229 6.80 -11.34 14.55
CA LEU A 229 6.96 -10.11 15.33
C LEU A 229 7.49 -10.42 16.75
N THR A 230 7.03 -11.51 17.38
CA THR A 230 7.59 -11.95 18.67
C THR A 230 9.05 -12.38 18.57
N GLY A 231 9.46 -13.00 17.46
CA GLY A 231 10.81 -13.50 17.21
C GLY A 231 11.87 -12.44 16.87
N GLY A 232 11.57 -11.15 17.08
CA GLY A 232 12.51 -10.04 16.85
C GLY A 232 12.07 -9.03 15.79
N GLY A 233 10.94 -9.26 15.11
CA GLY A 233 10.39 -8.30 14.16
C GLY A 233 9.93 -6.98 14.81
N SER A 234 9.95 -5.91 14.00
CA SER A 234 9.37 -4.60 14.31
C SER A 234 7.86 -4.67 14.44
N SER A 235 7.27 -3.81 15.28
CA SER A 235 5.81 -3.74 15.42
C SER A 235 5.13 -3.33 14.10
N VAL A 236 3.92 -3.84 13.87
CA VAL A 236 3.09 -3.56 12.71
C VAL A 236 1.70 -3.13 13.15
N SER A 237 1.23 -2.00 12.63
CA SER A 237 -0.14 -1.52 12.84
C SER A 237 -0.97 -1.70 11.58
N VAL A 238 -2.14 -2.34 11.70
CA VAL A 238 -3.08 -2.52 10.60
C VAL A 238 -4.28 -1.60 10.81
N PHE A 239 -4.51 -0.70 9.88
CA PHE A 239 -5.65 0.21 9.89
C PHE A 239 -6.70 -0.25 8.89
N VAL A 240 -7.95 -0.27 9.32
CA VAL A 240 -9.09 -0.66 8.50
C VAL A 240 -10.05 0.53 8.47
N HIS A 241 -10.01 1.25 7.36
CA HIS A 241 -10.83 2.43 7.09
C HIS A 241 -11.98 2.07 6.15
N GLY A 242 -13.19 2.50 6.45
CA GLY A 242 -14.30 2.30 5.51
C GLY A 242 -15.47 3.21 5.70
N THR A 243 -16.34 3.18 4.70
CA THR A 243 -17.54 4.00 4.58
C THR A 243 -18.79 3.11 4.48
N PRO A 244 -20.00 3.68 4.67
CA PRO A 244 -21.24 3.00 4.36
C PRO A 244 -21.29 2.37 2.95
N ARG A 245 -20.58 2.94 1.97
CA ARG A 245 -20.57 2.45 0.58
C ARG A 245 -20.06 1.02 0.47
N GLN A 246 -19.10 0.61 1.29
CA GLN A 246 -18.57 -0.76 1.29
C GLN A 246 -19.12 -1.58 2.46
N TRP A 247 -19.18 -1.00 3.67
CA TRP A 247 -19.49 -1.77 4.88
C TRP A 247 -20.99 -1.93 5.17
N ARG A 248 -21.85 -1.15 4.49
CA ARG A 248 -23.32 -1.31 4.55
C ARG A 248 -23.91 -1.76 3.21
N ASP A 249 -23.09 -2.30 2.31
CA ASP A 249 -23.57 -2.83 1.02
C ASP A 249 -24.16 -4.23 1.21
N GLU A 250 -25.49 -4.33 1.28
CA GLU A 250 -26.21 -5.59 1.48
C GLU A 250 -25.96 -6.61 0.37
N GLN A 251 -25.71 -6.15 -0.87
CA GLN A 251 -25.43 -7.03 -2.00
C GLN A 251 -24.02 -7.63 -1.92
N ARG A 252 -23.12 -6.96 -1.20
CA ARG A 252 -21.72 -7.35 -1.04
C ARG A 252 -21.37 -7.61 0.42
N GLY A 253 -22.29 -8.25 1.15
CA GLY A 253 -22.16 -8.53 2.58
C GLY A 253 -20.95 -9.40 2.98
N TRP A 254 -20.23 -10.00 2.03
CA TRP A 254 -18.95 -10.65 2.32
C TRP A 254 -17.87 -9.63 2.73
N ILE A 255 -17.90 -8.39 2.23
CA ILE A 255 -16.89 -7.37 2.53
C ILE A 255 -16.82 -7.12 4.04
N VAL A 256 -17.97 -6.85 4.66
CA VAL A 256 -18.03 -6.59 6.11
C VAL A 256 -17.70 -7.83 6.92
N LYS A 257 -18.14 -9.02 6.49
CA LYS A 257 -17.83 -10.30 7.17
C LYS A 257 -16.34 -10.61 7.16
N GLU A 258 -15.68 -10.47 6.01
CA GLU A 258 -14.24 -10.70 5.87
C GLU A 258 -13.43 -9.65 6.65
N LYS A 259 -13.87 -8.38 6.62
CA LYS A 259 -13.30 -7.29 7.43
C LYS A 259 -13.40 -7.59 8.93
N ASP A 260 -14.58 -7.96 9.42
CA ASP A 260 -14.81 -8.32 10.83
C ASP A 260 -13.91 -9.49 11.25
N GLU A 261 -13.78 -10.51 10.39
CA GLU A 261 -12.92 -11.65 10.65
C GLU A 261 -11.44 -11.27 10.69
N LEU A 262 -10.95 -10.45 9.75
CA LEU A 262 -9.59 -9.92 9.78
C LEU A 262 -9.32 -9.17 11.10
N VAL A 263 -10.22 -8.25 11.48
CA VAL A 263 -10.08 -7.48 12.73
C VAL A 263 -10.06 -8.41 13.94
N ARG A 264 -10.92 -9.43 13.98
CA ARG A 264 -10.95 -10.42 15.06
C ARG A 264 -9.63 -11.19 15.16
N LEU A 265 -9.10 -11.66 14.03
CA LEU A 265 -7.82 -12.38 13.96
C LEU A 265 -6.66 -11.49 14.41
N LEU A 266 -6.58 -10.25 13.91
CA LEU A 266 -5.52 -9.30 14.28
C LEU A 266 -5.57 -8.93 15.77
N LYS A 267 -6.75 -8.74 16.37
CA LYS A 267 -6.88 -8.49 17.82
C LYS A 267 -6.38 -9.69 18.62
N SER A 268 -6.83 -10.89 18.28
CA SER A 268 -6.43 -12.13 18.97
C SER A 268 -4.92 -12.35 18.90
N GLU A 269 -4.31 -12.15 17.73
CA GLU A 269 -2.88 -12.33 17.56
C GLU A 269 -2.04 -11.14 18.07
N GLY A 270 -2.65 -9.95 18.17
CA GLY A 270 -2.06 -8.78 18.82
C GLY A 270 -1.71 -9.05 20.28
N GLU A 271 -2.61 -9.68 21.03
CA GLU A 271 -2.37 -10.12 22.41
C GLU A 271 -1.23 -11.15 22.48
N ASN A 272 -1.23 -12.15 21.59
CA ASN A 272 -0.17 -13.15 21.50
C ASN A 272 1.21 -12.54 21.18
N SER A 273 1.22 -11.45 20.42
CA SER A 273 2.45 -10.77 20.02
C SER A 273 3.03 -9.82 21.07
N GLY A 274 2.39 -9.68 22.24
CA GLY A 274 2.77 -8.69 23.25
C GLY A 274 2.49 -7.26 22.81
N GLY A 275 1.47 -7.04 21.97
CA GLY A 275 1.11 -5.71 21.45
C GLY A 275 1.95 -5.22 20.27
N LYS A 276 2.76 -6.10 19.66
CA LYS A 276 3.54 -5.77 18.46
C LYS A 276 2.70 -5.77 17.18
N LEU A 277 1.61 -6.53 17.14
CA LEU A 277 0.61 -6.47 16.09
C LEU A 277 -0.60 -5.69 16.61
N GLN A 278 -0.91 -4.57 16.00
CA GLN A 278 -2.01 -3.68 16.41
C GLN A 278 -3.03 -3.56 15.29
N VAL A 279 -4.30 -3.36 15.65
CA VAL A 279 -5.36 -3.13 14.68
C VAL A 279 -6.26 -1.97 15.10
N HIS A 280 -6.53 -1.08 14.15
CA HIS A 280 -7.34 0.11 14.34
C HIS A 280 -8.45 0.11 13.30
N GLU A 281 -9.70 0.23 13.76
CA GLU A 281 -10.86 0.31 12.90
C GLU A 281 -11.42 1.74 12.92
N ARG A 282 -11.70 2.29 11.74
CA ARG A 282 -12.22 3.65 11.58
C ARG A 282 -13.37 3.67 10.57
N PHE A 283 -14.55 4.06 11.03
CA PHE A 283 -15.76 4.13 10.23
C PHE A 283 -16.14 5.59 9.97
N TYR A 284 -16.16 5.99 8.70
CA TYR A 284 -16.38 7.38 8.28
C TYR A 284 -17.77 7.57 7.70
N PHE A 285 -18.31 8.78 7.81
CA PHE A 285 -19.58 9.16 7.16
C PHE A 285 -20.78 8.30 7.57
N ALA A 286 -20.78 7.78 8.80
CA ALA A 286 -21.79 6.82 9.30
C ALA A 286 -23.24 7.33 9.23
N ASP A 287 -23.40 8.65 9.20
CA ASP A 287 -24.65 9.42 9.13
C ASP A 287 -25.10 9.75 7.70
N ARG A 288 -24.26 9.48 6.68
CA ARG A 288 -24.56 9.76 5.27
C ARG A 288 -25.11 8.54 4.54
N VAL A 289 -25.95 8.81 3.54
CA VAL A 289 -26.41 7.79 2.59
C VAL A 289 -25.24 7.36 1.70
N PRO A 290 -25.02 6.04 1.48
CA PRO A 290 -23.96 5.54 0.61
C PRO A 290 -23.95 6.20 -0.78
N ASP A 291 -22.81 6.78 -1.16
CA ASP A 291 -22.60 7.37 -2.49
C ASP A 291 -21.19 7.08 -3.01
N LEU A 292 -20.92 7.45 -4.26
CA LEU A 292 -19.59 7.28 -4.84
C LEU A 292 -18.60 8.34 -4.34
N GLN A 293 -19.06 9.51 -3.91
CA GLN A 293 -18.17 10.56 -3.44
C GLN A 293 -17.45 10.12 -2.16
N MET A 294 -18.17 9.58 -1.17
CA MET A 294 -17.60 9.13 0.10
C MET A 294 -16.53 8.06 -0.10
N HIS A 295 -16.68 7.23 -1.13
CA HIS A 295 -15.68 6.22 -1.50
C HIS A 295 -14.31 6.85 -1.75
N PHE A 296 -14.26 8.02 -2.41
CA PHE A 296 -13.01 8.74 -2.64
C PHE A 296 -12.68 9.68 -1.49
N GLU A 297 -13.67 10.42 -0.97
CA GLU A 297 -13.54 11.44 0.09
C GLU A 297 -12.85 10.90 1.34
N ILE A 298 -12.96 9.59 1.61
CA ILE A 298 -12.23 8.92 2.70
C ILE A 298 -10.71 9.12 2.63
N ILE A 299 -10.11 9.23 1.43
CA ILE A 299 -8.66 9.45 1.26
C ILE A 299 -8.23 10.77 1.93
N ASP A 300 -9.11 11.78 1.87
CA ASP A 300 -8.88 13.09 2.47
C ASP A 300 -9.08 13.08 3.99
N VAL A 301 -10.10 12.37 4.48
CA VAL A 301 -10.49 12.43 5.88
C VAL A 301 -9.87 11.35 6.75
N MET A 302 -9.24 10.32 6.15
CA MET A 302 -8.70 9.20 6.90
C MET A 302 -7.72 9.67 7.99
N ASP A 303 -7.98 9.23 9.21
CA ASP A 303 -7.10 9.42 10.34
C ASP A 303 -6.03 8.32 10.33
N VAL A 304 -4.77 8.75 10.26
CA VAL A 304 -3.58 7.88 10.22
C VAL A 304 -2.87 7.84 11.57
N SER A 305 -3.43 8.45 12.61
CA SER A 305 -2.86 8.41 13.95
C SER A 305 -3.21 7.10 14.66
N SER A 306 -2.22 6.53 15.36
CA SER A 306 -2.38 5.31 16.17
C SER A 306 -3.06 5.56 17.54
N ALA A 307 -3.57 6.77 17.79
CA ALA A 307 -4.15 7.19 19.07
C ALA A 307 -5.63 6.82 19.22
#